data_AF-A0A1B3P5H0-F1
#
_entry.id   AF-A0A1B3P5H0-F1
#
_cell.length_a   1.000
_cell.length_b   1.000
_cell.length_c   1.000
_cell.angle_alpha   90.00
_cell.angle_beta   90.00
_cell.angle_gamma   90.00
#
_symmetry.space_group_name_H-M   'P 1'
#
loop_
_entity.id
_entity.type
_entity.pdbx_description
1 polymer ?
#
loop_
_entity_poly.entity_id
_entity_poly.type
_entity_poly.pdbx_seq_one_letter_code
_entity_poly.pdbx_strand_id
1 'polypeptide(L)'
;MFFTSERIAIVDYISSPTPTRSKFVFQQPKLSYENNLFLLSFRSTVWYSTLGLVILLFLALFVVAMWERKRDQLKEKDADILRPSLADVALLIFGAACQQGSPVELKSSLGRVVMLILFLTLMFLYTSYSANIVALLQSSSSQIRTLEDLLHSRIKFGVHDTVFNRYYFSTATEPIRKAIYQTKIAPPGTKPQFMTMQEGVKKMQQVNYLYISLCPTYIYV
;
A
#
# COMPACT_ATOMS: atom_id res chain seq x y z
N MET A 1 29.10 17.33 24.75
CA MET A 1 29.05 16.60 26.03
C MET A 1 27.58 16.48 26.44
N PHE A 2 27.13 15.34 26.95
CA PHE A 2 25.72 15.16 27.34
C PHE A 2 25.54 15.33 28.85
N PHE A 3 24.33 15.73 29.27
CA PHE A 3 23.97 15.97 30.66
C PHE A 3 23.70 14.65 31.39
N THR A 4 24.39 14.45 32.50
CA THR A 4 24.19 13.32 33.42
C THR A 4 24.29 13.86 34.83
N SER A 5 23.50 13.35 35.76
CA SER A 5 23.45 13.84 37.15
C SER A 5 24.82 13.87 37.82
N GLU A 6 25.67 12.88 37.54
CA GLU A 6 27.04 12.80 38.09
C GLU A 6 27.98 13.91 37.56
N ARG A 7 27.78 14.36 36.32
CA ARG A 7 28.65 15.37 35.68
C ARG A 7 28.22 16.80 35.97
N ILE A 8 26.94 17.01 36.28
CA ILE A 8 26.41 18.32 36.71
C ILE A 8 27.12 18.82 37.98
N ALA A 9 27.57 17.91 38.85
CA ALA A 9 28.26 18.27 40.09
C ALA A 9 29.73 18.73 39.90
N ILE A 10 30.33 18.48 38.72
CA ILE A 10 31.78 18.65 38.50
C ILE A 10 32.07 19.62 37.34
N VAL A 11 31.11 19.83 36.44
CA VAL A 11 31.29 20.61 35.21
C VAL A 11 30.22 21.69 35.09
N ASP A 12 30.66 22.92 34.82
CA ASP A 12 29.77 24.03 34.49
C ASP A 12 29.31 23.94 33.02
N TYR A 13 28.00 23.92 32.81
CA TYR A 13 27.40 23.83 31.49
C TYR A 13 26.91 25.20 31.02
N ILE A 14 27.32 25.60 29.83
CA ILE A 14 26.74 26.74 29.12
C ILE A 14 25.45 26.33 28.40
N SER A 15 24.55 27.30 28.18
CA SER A 15 23.31 27.08 27.44
C SER A 15 23.63 26.48 26.07
N SER A 16 23.01 25.33 25.76
CA SER A 16 23.20 24.68 24.47
C SER A 16 22.43 25.45 23.40
N PRO A 17 23.09 25.99 22.36
CA PRO A 17 22.42 26.78 21.34
C PRO A 17 21.55 25.91 20.42
N THR A 18 21.73 24.59 20.41
CA THR A 18 21.00 23.68 19.53
C THR A 18 20.47 22.46 20.31
N PRO A 19 19.15 22.17 20.22
CA PRO A 19 18.61 20.98 20.86
C PRO A 19 19.10 19.72 20.13
N THR A 20 19.80 18.84 20.84
CA THR A 20 20.20 17.53 20.31
C THR A 20 19.18 16.48 20.73
N ARG A 21 18.65 15.72 19.77
CA ARG A 21 17.72 14.62 20.03
C ARG A 21 18.14 13.38 19.25
N SER A 22 17.96 12.22 19.87
CA SER A 22 18.09 10.94 19.17
C SER A 22 16.84 10.74 18.31
N LYS A 23 17.04 10.49 17.02
CA LYS A 23 15.95 10.21 16.07
C LYS A 23 16.17 8.86 15.41
N PHE A 24 15.06 8.17 15.16
CA PHE A 24 15.05 6.96 14.33
C PHE A 24 14.97 7.41 12.87
N VAL A 25 15.90 6.94 12.05
CA VAL A 25 15.92 7.20 10.61
C VAL A 25 15.86 5.86 9.90
N PHE A 26 14.88 5.71 9.01
CA PHE A 26 14.73 4.50 8.21
C PHE A 26 14.17 4.86 6.84
N GLN A 27 14.49 4.05 5.85
CA GLN A 27 13.82 4.14 4.56
C GLN A 27 12.42 3.55 4.69
N GLN A 28 11.39 4.34 4.38
CA GLN A 28 10.01 3.91 4.56
C GLN A 28 9.72 2.68 3.66
N PRO A 29 9.31 1.54 4.22
CA PRO A 29 9.05 0.35 3.43
C PRO A 29 7.83 0.56 2.53
N LYS A 30 7.85 -0.04 1.34
CA LYS A 30 6.71 -0.02 0.41
C LYS A 30 5.56 -0.86 0.98
N LEU A 31 4.33 -0.39 0.77
CA LEU A 31 3.11 -1.01 1.30
C LEU A 31 2.83 -2.43 0.75
N SER A 32 3.52 -2.85 -0.32
CA SER A 32 3.27 -4.11 -1.04
C SER A 32 3.68 -5.39 -0.28
N TYR A 33 4.22 -5.28 0.92
CA TYR A 33 4.90 -6.40 1.57
C TYR A 33 3.99 -7.27 2.47
N GLU A 34 2.85 -6.74 2.93
CA GLU A 34 2.06 -7.42 3.99
C GLU A 34 0.57 -7.62 3.66
N ASN A 35 0.00 -6.93 2.66
CA ASN A 35 -1.43 -7.05 2.29
C ASN A 35 -1.61 -7.42 0.82
N ASN A 36 -2.70 -8.13 0.50
CA ASN A 36 -3.16 -8.36 -0.88
C ASN A 36 -3.49 -7.01 -1.55
N LEU A 37 -2.47 -6.39 -2.12
CA LEU A 37 -2.54 -5.04 -2.71
C LEU A 37 -3.66 -4.92 -3.76
N PHE A 38 -3.95 -6.02 -4.46
CA PHE A 38 -4.99 -6.13 -5.48
C PHE A 38 -6.42 -5.98 -4.93
N LEU A 39 -6.64 -6.38 -3.67
CA LEU A 39 -7.93 -6.19 -2.98
C LEU A 39 -8.00 -4.85 -2.25
N LEU A 40 -6.84 -4.26 -1.94
CA LEU A 40 -6.72 -2.98 -1.23
C LEU A 40 -7.02 -1.77 -2.11
N SER A 41 -6.95 -1.92 -3.44
CA SER A 41 -7.20 -0.82 -4.39
C SER A 41 -8.55 -0.18 -4.13
N PHE A 42 -9.62 -0.96 -4.04
CA PHE A 42 -10.94 -0.41 -3.73
C PHE A 42 -11.40 -0.77 -2.33
N ARG A 43 -12.01 0.21 -1.65
CA ARG A 43 -12.76 -0.05 -0.41
C ARG A 43 -13.89 -1.04 -0.70
N SER A 44 -14.27 -1.84 0.29
CA SER A 44 -15.34 -2.84 0.15
C SER A 44 -16.64 -2.25 -0.38
N THR A 45 -16.97 -1.00 -0.02
CA THR A 45 -18.14 -0.29 -0.53
C THR A 45 -18.11 -0.12 -2.06
N VAL A 46 -16.97 0.23 -2.63
CA VAL A 46 -16.80 0.41 -4.08
C VAL A 46 -16.93 -0.92 -4.80
N TRP A 47 -16.38 -2.00 -4.24
CA TRP A 47 -16.57 -3.35 -4.80
C TRP A 47 -18.05 -3.75 -4.89
N TYR A 48 -18.84 -3.50 -3.84
CA TYR A 48 -20.27 -3.77 -3.88
C TYR A 48 -21.00 -2.87 -4.90
N SER A 49 -20.63 -1.59 -5.01
CA SER A 49 -21.19 -0.70 -6.02
C SER A 49 -20.84 -1.12 -7.45
N THR A 50 -19.60 -1.53 -7.70
CA THR A 50 -19.14 -2.04 -9.00
C THR A 50 -19.87 -3.33 -9.37
N LEU A 51 -20.00 -4.27 -8.43
CA LEU A 51 -20.74 -5.50 -8.66
C LEU A 51 -22.22 -5.21 -8.97
N GLY A 52 -22.84 -4.31 -8.21
CA GLY A 52 -24.21 -3.86 -8.46
C GLY A 52 -24.38 -3.21 -9.83
N LEU A 53 -23.44 -2.38 -10.26
CA LEU A 53 -23.45 -1.73 -11.57
C LEU A 53 -23.32 -2.75 -12.71
N VAL A 54 -22.44 -3.74 -12.59
CA VAL A 54 -22.29 -4.82 -13.58
C VAL A 54 -23.57 -5.66 -13.68
N ILE A 55 -24.21 -5.98 -12.54
CA ILE A 55 -25.48 -6.70 -12.52
C ILE A 55 -26.59 -5.87 -13.17
N LEU A 56 -26.66 -4.57 -12.90
CA LEU A 56 -27.64 -3.66 -13.51
C LEU A 56 -27.47 -3.63 -15.04
N LEU A 57 -26.24 -3.51 -15.52
CA LEU A 57 -25.92 -3.54 -16.95
C LEU A 57 -26.24 -4.90 -17.59
N PHE A 58 -26.01 -6.00 -16.88
CA PHE A 58 -26.42 -7.34 -17.30
C PHE A 58 -27.94 -7.44 -17.49
N LEU A 59 -28.71 -6.97 -16.51
CA LEU A 59 -30.17 -6.97 -16.58
C LEU A 59 -30.67 -6.08 -17.72
N ALA A 60 -30.08 -4.90 -17.90
CA ALA A 60 -30.43 -3.99 -18.99
C ALA A 60 -30.19 -4.65 -20.37
N LEU A 61 -29.03 -5.26 -20.57
CA LEU A 61 -28.73 -5.99 -21.81
C LEU A 61 -29.65 -7.19 -22.02
N PHE A 62 -29.96 -7.94 -20.97
CA PHE A 62 -30.89 -9.06 -21.04
C PHE A 62 -32.30 -8.62 -21.46
N VAL A 63 -32.80 -7.51 -20.90
CA VAL A 63 -34.09 -6.92 -21.29
C VAL A 63 -34.08 -6.46 -22.75
N VAL A 64 -33.02 -5.81 -23.20
CA VAL A 64 -32.92 -5.38 -24.61
C VAL A 64 -32.83 -6.60 -25.54
N ALA A 65 -32.05 -7.62 -25.19
CA ALA A 65 -31.96 -8.85 -25.98
C ALA A 65 -33.31 -9.59 -26.06
N MET A 66 -34.08 -9.63 -24.97
CA MET A 66 -35.45 -10.17 -24.99
C MET A 66 -36.39 -9.34 -25.88
N TRP A 67 -36.31 -8.01 -25.80
CA TRP A 67 -37.11 -7.11 -26.61
C TRP A 67 -36.79 -7.26 -28.10
N GLU A 68 -35.51 -7.36 -28.43
CA GLU A 68 -35.02 -7.55 -29.79
C GLU A 68 -35.49 -8.88 -30.35
N ARG A 69 -35.37 -10.00 -29.60
CA ARG A 69 -35.94 -11.30 -30.02
C ARG A 69 -37.45 -11.24 -30.25
N LYS A 70 -38.22 -10.53 -29.42
CA LYS A 70 -39.68 -10.39 -29.63
C LYS A 70 -40.00 -9.63 -30.92
N ARG A 71 -39.17 -8.64 -31.27
CA ARG A 71 -39.30 -7.86 -32.51
C ARG A 71 -38.81 -8.64 -33.74
N ASP A 72 -37.79 -9.47 -33.58
CA ASP A 72 -37.16 -10.26 -34.65
C ASP A 72 -37.94 -11.52 -35.03
N GLN A 73 -38.87 -12.01 -34.20
CA GLN A 73 -39.81 -13.05 -34.61
C GLN A 73 -40.64 -12.65 -35.86
N LEU A 74 -40.62 -11.37 -36.25
CA LEU A 74 -41.24 -10.82 -37.46
C LEU A 74 -40.30 -10.68 -38.67
N LYS A 75 -38.99 -10.99 -38.55
CA LYS A 75 -38.00 -10.90 -39.63
C LYS A 75 -37.13 -12.16 -39.68
N GLU A 76 -36.58 -12.52 -40.84
CA GLU A 76 -35.82 -13.78 -41.00
C GLU A 76 -34.61 -13.88 -40.06
N LYS A 77 -34.28 -15.13 -39.66
CA LYS A 77 -33.21 -15.47 -38.71
C LYS A 77 -31.82 -15.14 -39.28
N ASP A 78 -31.30 -13.97 -38.96
CA ASP A 78 -29.87 -13.71 -39.07
C ASP A 78 -29.09 -14.43 -37.96
N ALA A 79 -28.01 -15.14 -38.32
CA ALA A 79 -27.15 -15.85 -37.38
C ALA A 79 -26.29 -14.93 -36.49
N ASP A 80 -26.25 -13.64 -36.81
CA ASP A 80 -25.34 -12.64 -36.24
C ASP A 80 -25.95 -11.83 -35.07
N ILE A 81 -27.19 -12.14 -34.69
CA ILE A 81 -27.95 -11.40 -33.67
C ILE A 81 -27.81 -12.06 -32.31
N LEU A 82 -27.64 -11.25 -31.26
CA LEU A 82 -27.52 -11.72 -29.89
C LEU A 82 -28.74 -12.54 -29.47
N ARG A 83 -28.50 -13.83 -29.24
CA ARG A 83 -29.50 -14.72 -28.65
C ARG A 83 -29.70 -14.31 -27.20
N PRO A 84 -30.95 -14.19 -26.71
CA PRO A 84 -31.22 -13.92 -25.30
C PRO A 84 -31.07 -15.20 -24.49
N SER A 85 -29.84 -15.71 -24.45
CA SER A 85 -29.38 -16.74 -23.53
C SER A 85 -28.59 -16.03 -22.43
N LEU A 86 -28.80 -16.45 -21.18
CA LEU A 86 -28.05 -15.92 -20.04
C LEU A 86 -26.53 -16.13 -20.23
N ALA A 87 -26.14 -17.24 -20.85
CA ALA A 87 -24.74 -17.56 -21.13
C ALA A 87 -24.14 -16.61 -22.19
N ASP A 88 -24.88 -16.29 -23.25
CA ASP A 88 -24.39 -15.43 -24.33
C ASP A 88 -24.24 -13.98 -23.86
N VAL A 89 -25.19 -13.49 -23.06
CA VAL A 89 -25.10 -12.15 -22.45
C VAL A 89 -23.96 -12.10 -21.42
N ALA A 90 -23.77 -13.16 -20.62
CA ALA A 90 -22.67 -13.23 -19.67
C ALA A 90 -21.30 -13.27 -20.37
N LEU A 91 -21.17 -14.03 -21.45
CA LEU A 91 -19.97 -14.08 -22.28
C LEU A 91 -19.68 -12.73 -22.94
N LEU A 92 -20.72 -12.03 -23.41
CA LEU A 92 -20.57 -10.69 -23.97
C LEU A 92 -20.07 -9.68 -22.93
N ILE A 93 -20.60 -9.71 -21.70
CA ILE A 93 -20.13 -8.83 -20.63
C ILE A 93 -18.72 -9.21 -20.19
N PHE A 94 -18.40 -10.51 -20.14
CA PHE A 94 -17.05 -10.98 -19.86
C PHE A 94 -16.07 -10.50 -20.94
N GLY A 95 -16.43 -10.61 -22.22
CA GLY A 95 -15.67 -10.05 -23.34
C GLY A 95 -15.48 -8.54 -23.19
N ALA A 96 -16.56 -7.80 -22.92
CA ALA A 96 -16.50 -6.36 -22.71
C ALA A 96 -15.63 -5.96 -21.50
N ALA A 97 -15.64 -6.75 -20.42
CA ALA A 97 -14.79 -6.54 -19.24
C ALA A 97 -13.32 -6.77 -19.57
N CYS A 98 -13.03 -7.75 -20.43
CA CYS A 98 -11.71 -7.94 -21.03
C CYS A 98 -11.36 -6.92 -22.13
N GLN A 99 -12.25 -5.94 -22.40
CA GLN A 99 -12.13 -4.99 -23.51
C GLN A 99 -12.01 -5.66 -24.88
N GLN A 100 -12.52 -6.89 -24.99
CA GLN A 100 -12.63 -7.64 -26.23
C GLN A 100 -13.99 -7.36 -26.87
N GLY A 101 -14.00 -7.19 -28.19
CA GLY A 101 -15.25 -7.13 -28.95
C GLY A 101 -15.96 -8.48 -28.96
N SER A 102 -17.28 -8.45 -29.15
CA SER A 102 -18.08 -9.66 -29.39
C SER A 102 -18.35 -9.76 -30.90
N PRO A 103 -18.26 -10.96 -31.50
CA PRO A 103 -18.70 -11.17 -32.88
C PRO A 103 -20.22 -11.03 -33.02
N VAL A 104 -20.95 -11.06 -31.90
CA VAL A 104 -22.40 -10.97 -31.84
C VAL A 104 -22.81 -9.58 -31.36
N GLU A 105 -23.68 -8.91 -32.10
CA GLU A 105 -24.10 -7.53 -31.84
C GLU A 105 -25.63 -7.39 -31.65
N LEU A 106 -26.04 -6.33 -30.94
CA LEU A 106 -27.43 -5.87 -30.93
C LEU A 106 -27.64 -4.88 -32.07
N LYS A 107 -28.57 -5.17 -32.98
CA LYS A 107 -28.87 -4.34 -34.16
C LYS A 107 -29.75 -3.14 -33.81
N SER A 108 -30.54 -3.24 -32.75
CA SER A 108 -31.40 -2.16 -32.25
C SER A 108 -30.61 -0.90 -31.86
N SER A 109 -31.12 0.29 -32.21
CA SER A 109 -30.54 1.58 -31.81
C SER A 109 -30.40 1.69 -30.28
N LEU A 110 -31.40 1.20 -29.53
CA LEU A 110 -31.34 1.13 -28.07
C LEU A 110 -30.23 0.18 -27.57
N GLY A 111 -30.03 -0.96 -28.23
CA GLY A 111 -28.98 -1.92 -27.91
C GLY A 111 -27.59 -1.33 -28.11
N ARG A 112 -27.37 -0.61 -29.21
CA ARG A 112 -26.10 0.09 -29.47
C ARG A 112 -25.77 1.14 -28.41
N VAL A 113 -26.76 1.90 -27.96
CA VAL A 113 -26.57 2.88 -26.88
C VAL A 113 -26.22 2.20 -25.56
N VAL A 114 -26.92 1.11 -25.20
CA VAL A 114 -26.61 0.36 -23.97
C VAL A 114 -25.21 -0.28 -24.04
N MET A 115 -24.83 -0.84 -25.18
CA MET A 115 -23.49 -1.38 -25.42
C MET A 115 -22.41 -0.30 -25.28
N LEU A 116 -22.63 0.90 -25.83
CA LEU A 116 -21.71 2.03 -25.66
C LEU A 116 -21.55 2.39 -24.18
N ILE A 117 -22.66 2.51 -23.44
CA ILE A 117 -22.63 2.80 -22.00
C ILE A 117 -21.89 1.70 -21.24
N LEU A 118 -22.09 0.42 -21.57
CA LEU A 118 -21.37 -0.72 -20.99
C LEU A 118 -19.85 -0.57 -21.20
N PHE A 119 -19.40 -0.42 -22.45
CA PHE A 119 -17.98 -0.28 -22.75
C PHE A 119 -17.36 0.95 -22.09
N LEU A 120 -18.05 2.09 -22.12
CA LEU A 120 -17.57 3.33 -21.49
C LEU A 120 -17.42 3.16 -19.98
N THR A 121 -18.40 2.53 -19.33
CA THR A 121 -18.38 2.27 -17.89
C THR A 121 -17.23 1.35 -17.51
N LEU A 122 -17.05 0.24 -18.24
CA LEU A 122 -15.96 -0.71 -18.01
C LEU A 122 -14.58 -0.09 -18.28
N MET A 123 -14.47 0.78 -19.29
CA MET A 123 -13.24 1.53 -19.58
C MET A 123 -12.86 2.46 -18.41
N PHE A 124 -13.81 3.23 -17.88
CA PHE A 124 -13.56 4.09 -16.72
C PHE A 124 -13.20 3.30 -15.47
N LEU A 125 -13.89 2.19 -15.21
CA LEU A 125 -13.60 1.30 -14.09
C LEU A 125 -12.17 0.73 -14.18
N TYR A 126 -11.79 0.21 -15.36
CA TYR A 126 -10.45 -0.31 -15.62
C TYR A 126 -9.37 0.75 -15.41
N THR A 127 -9.60 1.96 -15.94
CA THR A 127 -8.66 3.07 -15.83
C THR A 127 -8.48 3.52 -14.37
N SER A 128 -9.59 3.66 -13.63
CA SER A 128 -9.57 4.02 -12.21
C SER A 128 -8.89 2.95 -11.36
N TYR A 129 -9.17 1.67 -11.60
CA TYR A 129 -8.54 0.55 -10.90
C TYR A 129 -7.02 0.54 -11.12
N SER A 130 -6.60 0.65 -12.38
CA SER A 130 -5.18 0.65 -12.76
C SER A 130 -4.42 1.81 -12.14
N ALA A 131 -4.97 3.04 -12.22
CA ALA A 131 -4.36 4.22 -11.63
C ALA A 131 -4.22 4.09 -10.10
N ASN A 132 -5.23 3.54 -9.44
CA ASN A 132 -5.26 3.40 -7.99
C ASN A 132 -4.29 2.32 -7.48
N ILE A 133 -4.12 1.20 -8.21
CA ILE A 133 -3.05 0.24 -7.90
C ILE A 133 -1.68 0.91 -7.96
N VAL A 134 -1.41 1.69 -9.01
CA VAL A 134 -0.12 2.39 -9.17
C VAL A 134 0.07 3.39 -8.03
N ALA A 135 -0.96 4.16 -7.67
CA ALA A 135 -0.91 5.08 -6.54
C ALA A 135 -0.62 4.34 -5.23
N LEU A 136 -1.22 3.17 -5.00
CA LEU A 136 -0.94 2.35 -3.81
C LEU A 136 0.48 1.78 -3.80
N LEU A 137 0.99 1.34 -4.96
CA LEU A 137 2.39 0.89 -5.09
C LEU A 137 3.39 2.01 -4.79
N GLN A 138 3.03 3.24 -5.11
CA GLN A 138 3.84 4.43 -4.82
C GLN A 138 3.64 4.94 -3.40
N SER A 139 2.50 4.65 -2.78
CA SER A 139 2.23 5.03 -1.40
C SER A 139 3.12 4.27 -0.41
N SER A 140 3.59 4.98 0.60
CA SER A 140 4.48 4.45 1.62
C SER A 140 3.72 3.91 2.83
N SER A 141 4.25 2.88 3.49
CA SER A 141 3.61 2.27 4.66
C SER A 141 3.74 3.14 5.91
N SER A 142 2.64 3.34 6.64
CA SER A 142 2.62 4.07 7.92
C SER A 142 2.58 3.14 9.16
N GLN A 143 3.09 1.92 9.01
CA GLN A 143 2.92 0.82 9.96
C GLN A 143 3.75 0.94 11.25
N ILE A 144 4.85 1.71 11.26
CA ILE A 144 5.69 1.88 12.46
C ILE A 144 5.53 3.30 12.96
N ARG A 145 4.71 3.47 14.00
CA ARG A 145 4.50 4.77 14.66
C ARG A 145 5.01 4.76 16.09
N THR A 146 4.99 3.59 16.73
CA THR A 146 5.37 3.43 18.13
C THR A 146 6.61 2.57 18.29
N LEU A 147 7.20 2.65 19.48
CA LEU A 147 8.34 1.82 19.87
C LEU A 147 7.95 0.34 20.00
N GLU A 148 6.69 0.06 20.32
CA GLU A 148 6.13 -1.28 20.40
C GLU A 148 5.94 -1.92 19.02
N ASP A 149 5.46 -1.14 18.04
CA ASP A 149 5.42 -1.58 16.63
C ASP A 149 6.83 -1.94 16.15
N LEU A 150 7.83 -1.14 16.54
CA LEU A 150 9.22 -1.38 16.16
C LEU A 150 9.78 -2.67 16.78
N LEU A 151 9.45 -2.96 18.05
CA LEU A 151 9.88 -4.17 18.73
C LEU A 151 9.36 -5.43 18.01
N HIS A 152 8.08 -5.44 17.62
CA HIS A 152 7.44 -6.56 16.93
C HIS A 152 7.69 -6.60 15.42
N SER A 153 8.20 -5.50 14.82
CA SER A 153 8.48 -5.43 13.38
C SER A 153 9.62 -6.37 12.95
N ARG A 154 9.62 -6.77 11.69
CA ARG A 154 10.72 -7.54 11.07
C ARG A 154 11.94 -6.68 10.69
N ILE A 155 11.92 -5.38 11.02
CA ILE A 155 12.99 -4.45 10.65
C ILE A 155 14.24 -4.74 11.47
N LYS A 156 15.40 -4.70 10.79
CA LYS A 156 16.72 -4.78 11.41
C LYS A 156 17.11 -3.42 11.96
N PHE A 157 17.78 -3.43 13.11
CA PHE A 157 18.00 -2.22 13.89
C PHE A 157 19.50 -2.02 14.13
N GLY A 158 19.98 -0.81 13.88
CA GLY A 158 21.37 -0.40 14.11
C GLY A 158 21.46 0.90 14.87
N VAL A 159 22.50 1.04 15.69
CA VAL A 159 22.72 2.23 16.51
C VAL A 159 24.07 2.86 16.19
N HIS A 160 24.12 4.19 16.09
CA HIS A 160 25.37 4.89 15.93
C HIS A 160 26.27 4.67 17.15
N ASP A 161 27.51 4.23 16.91
CA ASP A 161 28.48 3.95 17.95
C ASP A 161 29.00 5.23 18.60
N THR A 162 28.32 5.67 19.66
CA THR A 162 28.72 6.83 20.48
C THR A 162 28.60 6.47 21.95
N VAL A 163 29.42 7.12 22.78
CA VAL A 163 29.39 6.96 24.25
C VAL A 163 27.99 7.26 24.81
N PHE A 164 27.31 8.26 24.24
CA PHE A 164 25.92 8.58 24.58
C PHE A 164 24.99 7.39 24.34
N ASN A 165 24.94 6.87 23.10
CA ASN A 165 24.02 5.78 22.76
C ASN A 165 24.33 4.52 23.57
N ARG A 166 25.61 4.15 23.72
CA ARG A 166 26.00 2.99 24.53
C ARG A 166 25.50 3.10 25.97
N TYR A 167 25.64 4.28 26.59
CA TYR A 167 25.19 4.51 27.96
C TYR A 167 23.66 4.44 28.09
N TYR A 168 22.90 5.18 27.27
CA TYR A 168 21.44 5.24 27.38
C TYR A 168 20.72 3.95 26.97
N PHE A 169 21.25 3.19 26.00
CA PHE A 169 20.66 1.89 25.63
C PHE A 169 20.97 0.79 26.64
N SER A 170 22.15 0.81 27.28
CA SER A 170 22.51 -0.18 28.32
C SER A 170 21.84 0.09 29.67
N THR A 171 21.56 1.36 29.98
CA THR A 171 20.96 1.80 31.26
C THR A 171 19.44 1.98 31.16
N ALA A 172 18.83 1.52 30.06
CA ALA A 172 17.39 1.66 29.84
C ALA A 172 16.58 0.83 30.86
N THR A 173 15.80 1.52 31.69
CA THR A 173 14.90 0.93 32.69
C THR A 173 13.55 0.53 32.12
N GLU A 174 13.07 1.29 31.12
CA GLU A 174 11.78 1.07 30.47
C GLU A 174 11.69 -0.32 29.81
N PRO A 175 10.60 -1.08 30.02
CA PRO A 175 10.50 -2.47 29.58
C PRO A 175 10.62 -2.61 28.06
N ILE A 176 9.98 -1.72 27.29
CA ILE A 176 10.03 -1.77 25.81
C ILE A 176 11.43 -1.43 25.29
N ARG A 177 12.11 -0.43 25.88
CA ARG A 177 13.48 -0.06 25.47
C ARG A 177 14.49 -1.14 25.82
N LYS A 178 14.34 -1.75 27.00
CA LYS A 178 15.14 -2.89 27.43
C LYS A 178 14.91 -4.10 26.50
N ALA A 179 13.66 -4.37 26.15
CA ALA A 179 13.33 -5.42 25.19
C ALA A 179 13.98 -5.16 23.82
N ILE A 180 13.94 -3.93 23.30
CA ILE A 180 14.62 -3.57 22.04
C ILE A 180 16.14 -3.76 22.15
N TYR A 181 16.74 -3.35 23.26
CA TYR A 181 18.17 -3.56 23.47
C TYR A 181 18.54 -5.05 23.45
N GLN A 182 17.77 -5.89 24.15
CA GLN A 182 18.04 -7.31 24.27
C GLN A 182 17.65 -8.15 23.04
N THR A 183 16.68 -7.71 22.24
CA THR A 183 16.21 -8.48 21.07
C THR A 183 16.78 -7.98 19.75
N LYS A 184 17.04 -6.68 19.62
CA LYS A 184 17.40 -6.05 18.33
C LYS A 184 18.82 -5.50 18.31
N ILE A 185 19.33 -4.94 19.41
CA ILE A 185 20.64 -4.26 19.45
C ILE A 185 21.76 -5.23 19.85
N ALA A 186 21.59 -5.90 20.99
CA ALA A 186 22.56 -6.82 21.56
C ALA A 186 21.87 -8.12 22.02
N PRO A 187 21.41 -8.96 21.08
CA PRO A 187 20.92 -10.30 21.40
C PRO A 187 21.99 -11.13 22.14
N PRO A 188 21.61 -11.89 23.18
CA PRO A 188 22.54 -12.76 23.90
C PRO A 188 23.29 -13.67 22.92
N GLY A 189 24.63 -13.61 22.93
CA GLY A 189 25.48 -14.42 22.07
C GLY A 189 25.79 -13.86 20.67
N THR A 190 25.34 -12.63 20.35
CA THR A 190 25.69 -11.97 19.08
C THR A 190 26.45 -10.67 19.29
N LYS A 191 27.19 -10.22 18.25
CA LYS A 191 27.90 -8.94 18.30
C LYS A 191 26.87 -7.79 18.37
N PRO A 192 27.01 -6.84 19.31
CA PRO A 192 26.14 -5.67 19.39
C PRO A 192 26.13 -4.88 18.08
N GLN A 193 24.96 -4.44 17.63
CA GLN A 193 24.74 -3.68 16.39
C GLN A 193 25.09 -2.19 16.54
N PHE A 194 26.24 -1.90 17.15
CA PHE A 194 26.83 -0.56 17.15
C PHE A 194 27.70 -0.41 15.91
N MET A 195 27.48 0.65 15.14
CA MET A 195 28.16 0.86 13.86
C MET A 195 28.52 2.32 13.64
N THR A 196 29.48 2.55 12.75
CA THR A 196 29.87 3.89 12.32
C THR A 196 28.74 4.56 11.53
N MET A 197 28.77 5.89 11.41
CA MET A 197 27.73 6.63 10.68
C MET A 197 27.65 6.22 9.21
N GLN A 198 28.80 6.02 8.58
CA GLN A 198 28.92 5.61 7.18
C GLN A 198 28.32 4.22 6.95
N GLU A 199 28.62 3.27 7.85
CA GLU A 199 28.06 1.93 7.77
C GLU A 199 26.55 1.92 8.03
N GLY A 200 26.08 2.73 8.99
CA GLY A 200 24.67 2.92 9.29
C GLY A 200 23.87 3.45 8.10
N VAL A 201 24.39 4.49 7.44
CA VAL A 201 23.76 5.05 6.23
C VAL A 201 23.74 4.03 5.09
N LYS A 202 24.84 3.29 4.88
CA LYS A 202 24.91 2.26 3.83
C LYS A 202 23.93 1.10 4.09
N LYS A 203 23.76 0.69 5.35
CA LYS A 203 22.76 -0.32 5.74
C LYS A 203 21.33 0.20 5.62
N MET A 204 21.10 1.48 5.91
CA MET A 204 19.78 2.12 5.75
C MET A 204 19.32 2.21 4.29
N GLN A 205 20.26 2.26 3.33
CA GLN A 205 19.94 2.14 1.90
C GLN A 205 19.43 0.73 1.51
N GLN A 206 19.65 -0.28 2.36
CA GLN A 206 19.07 -1.60 2.17
C GLN A 206 17.64 -1.62 2.71
N VAL A 207 16.75 -2.30 1.98
CA VAL A 207 15.36 -2.46 2.40
C VAL A 207 15.30 -3.15 3.76
N ASN A 208 14.49 -2.62 4.68
CA ASN A 208 14.24 -3.13 6.05
C ASN A 208 15.35 -2.89 7.08
N TYR A 209 16.08 -1.77 7.00
CA TYR A 209 17.00 -1.33 8.05
C TYR A 209 16.60 0.02 8.67
N LEU A 210 16.60 0.05 10.00
CA LEU A 210 16.41 1.26 10.79
C LEU A 210 17.71 1.61 11.51
N TYR A 211 18.09 2.88 11.45
CA TYR A 211 19.31 3.40 12.03
C TYR A 211 19.02 4.55 12.99
N ILE A 212 19.65 4.52 14.16
CA ILE A 212 19.56 5.61 15.13
C ILE A 212 20.83 6.43 15.11
N SER A 213 20.67 7.73 14.93
CA SER A 213 21.73 8.71 15.09
C SER A 213 21.28 9.85 16.00
N LEU A 214 22.26 10.45 16.67
CA LEU A 214 22.10 11.75 17.29
C LEU A 214 22.05 12.79 16.17
N CYS A 215 20.87 13.38 15.94
CA CYS A 215 20.73 14.47 15.00
C CYS A 215 20.98 15.80 15.73
N PRO A 216 22.01 16.58 15.36
CA PRO A 216 21.86 18.03 15.40
C PRO A 216 20.73 18.40 14.44
N THR A 217 19.94 19.41 14.76
CA THR A 217 18.74 19.83 13.99
C THR A 217 18.98 20.14 12.51
N TYR A 218 20.25 20.17 12.07
CA TYR A 218 20.69 20.35 10.68
C TYR A 218 21.01 18.99 10.04
N ILE A 219 19.99 18.26 9.61
CA ILE A 219 20.18 17.34 8.48
C ILE A 219 19.55 18.05 7.28
N TYR A 220 20.40 18.59 6.42
CA TYR A 220 20.04 18.83 5.03
C TYR A 220 19.97 17.45 4.38
N VAL A 221 18.75 16.98 4.13
CA VAL A 221 18.47 15.95 3.11
C VAL A 221 18.01 16.69 1.87
#